data_AF-A0A6L9QCL7-F1
#
_entry.id   AF-A0A6L9QCL7-F1
#
_cell.length_a   1.000
_cell.length_b   1.000
_cell.length_c   1.000
_cell.angle_alpha   90.00
_cell.angle_beta   90.00
_cell.angle_gamma   90.00
#
_symmetry.space_group_name_H-M   'P 1'
#
loop_
_entity.id
_entity.type
_entity.pdbx_description
1 polymer ?
#
loop_
_entity_poly.entity_id
_entity_poly.type
_entity_poly.pdbx_seq_one_letter_code
_entity_poly.pdbx_strand_id
1 'polypeptide(L)'
;MNDTVPGLLRPFVRSFAAVVVLQVIGAVAGLAPLIAVVELGRALLSPGPVDHGRVWLTVAAGAAGLAVRLLCTSASSGIGHLLDGRVQLTFRRRLAAQLGLVPIGWFSRRRTGELAKVVGDDVSAVHPFIAHTPGEMVSAFVVPLVSLAYLFTVDWRLTLITLVPVALAVALVPLMMTPARLREQREFDADMERISNSVVEFVQGISVVKAFGGGERAHRRFTAAVDGFVGSFYRMVRGLAGLAAGMQVVLSPPFVLLAVLIGGVALVTGGGVPAADLLPFLLLGLGLTAPVEALGHGFDDMQAARRAVGRIRDVLAEEPLPEPAHPVAPRGHRVELRGVRFGYDAGREVLRGIDLVLEPGTFTAVVGPSGSGKSTLVQLLPRFFDPTHGRVTLGGVDLREIGSRELYRRVSFVFQDVRLLRASVADNIALSVPHADPDDVVGAARAANIHDRILELPRGYDTVLGDEARLSGGEAQRISLARALLADAPVLVLDEATAFADPQTERAVRRALAAQRGDRTVLVIAHRLETIADADTVVVLDGGSIAERGTPAELLARDGRFAALWRTHRSAAADGTEGRDAGLQGAEPR
;
A
#
# COMPACT_ATOMS: atom_id res chain seq x y z
N MET A 1 -2.29 24.78 -0.59
CA MET A 1 -2.42 24.65 -2.06
C MET A 1 -3.36 23.47 -2.28
N ASN A 2 -4.45 23.58 -3.04
CA ASN A 2 -5.52 22.56 -3.06
C ASN A 2 -5.03 21.21 -3.65
N ASP A 3 -4.44 20.36 -2.81
CA ASP A 3 -3.95 19.00 -3.11
C ASP A 3 -5.09 17.98 -3.20
N THR A 4 -6.14 18.34 -3.92
CA THR A 4 -7.16 17.39 -4.33
C THR A 4 -6.66 16.64 -5.56
N VAL A 5 -7.02 15.36 -5.71
CA VAL A 5 -6.70 14.54 -6.91
C VAL A 5 -7.00 15.27 -8.24
N PRO A 6 -8.11 16.03 -8.39
CA PRO A 6 -8.34 16.87 -9.57
C PRO A 6 -7.26 17.94 -9.79
N GLY A 7 -6.71 18.52 -8.72
CA GLY A 7 -5.56 19.44 -8.77
C GLY A 7 -4.27 18.77 -9.24
N LEU A 8 -4.04 17.50 -8.87
CA LEU A 8 -2.86 16.73 -9.31
C LEU A 8 -2.93 16.42 -10.82
N LEU A 9 -4.13 16.20 -11.36
CA LEU A 9 -4.35 15.86 -12.76
C LEU A 9 -4.58 17.09 -13.66
N ARG A 10 -4.88 18.25 -13.09
CA ARG A 10 -5.13 19.52 -13.80
C ARG A 10 -4.07 19.89 -14.85
N PRO A 11 -2.75 19.73 -14.59
CA PRO A 11 -1.71 20.03 -15.58
C PRO A 11 -1.79 19.13 -16.83
N PHE A 12 -2.37 17.94 -16.68
CA PHE A 12 -2.42 16.91 -17.72
C PHE A 12 -3.71 16.91 -18.53
N VAL A 13 -4.72 17.71 -18.13
CA VAL A 13 -6.05 17.75 -18.78
C VAL A 13 -5.95 18.05 -20.28
N ARG A 14 -5.06 18.96 -20.69
CA ARG A 14 -4.87 19.29 -22.11
C ARG A 14 -4.28 18.12 -22.91
N SER A 15 -3.31 17.41 -22.34
CA SER A 15 -2.72 16.23 -22.98
C SER A 15 -3.71 15.07 -23.05
N PHE A 16 -4.48 14.85 -21.99
CA PHE A 16 -5.56 13.87 -21.99
C PHE A 16 -6.64 14.20 -23.02
N ALA A 17 -7.04 15.47 -23.12
CA ALA A 17 -7.96 15.92 -24.16
C ALA A 17 -7.39 15.70 -25.57
N ALA A 18 -6.09 15.95 -25.79
CA ALA A 18 -5.44 15.68 -27.07
C ALA A 18 -5.45 14.18 -27.42
N VAL A 19 -5.18 13.29 -26.46
CA VAL A 19 -5.29 11.83 -26.63
C VAL A 19 -6.71 11.46 -27.07
N VAL A 20 -7.73 11.92 -26.34
CA VAL A 20 -9.14 11.62 -26.67
C VAL A 20 -9.53 12.16 -28.05
N VAL A 21 -9.16 13.41 -28.37
CA VAL A 21 -9.47 14.02 -29.67
C VAL A 21 -8.81 13.27 -30.81
N LEU A 22 -7.53 12.88 -30.68
CA LEU A 22 -6.84 12.08 -31.68
C LEU A 22 -7.47 10.69 -31.83
N GLN A 23 -7.87 10.04 -30.74
CA GLN A 23 -8.63 8.78 -30.83
C GLN A 23 -9.95 8.96 -31.60
N VAL A 24 -10.72 10.00 -31.30
CA VAL A 24 -11.99 10.29 -31.98
C VAL A 24 -11.77 10.51 -33.48
N ILE A 25 -10.81 11.36 -33.85
CA ILE A 25 -10.49 11.62 -35.26
C ILE A 25 -10.04 10.33 -35.95
N GLY A 26 -9.13 9.58 -35.33
CA GLY A 26 -8.62 8.33 -35.89
C GLY A 26 -9.72 7.26 -36.05
N ALA A 27 -10.60 7.15 -35.06
CA ALA A 27 -11.73 6.22 -35.06
C ALA A 27 -12.73 6.54 -36.16
N VAL A 28 -13.12 7.81 -36.32
CA VAL A 28 -14.03 8.26 -37.38
C VAL A 28 -13.39 8.12 -38.77
N ALA A 29 -12.12 8.51 -38.92
CA ALA A 29 -11.38 8.30 -40.17
C ALA A 29 -11.23 6.81 -40.52
N GLY A 30 -11.18 5.95 -39.51
CA GLY A 30 -11.17 4.50 -39.66
C GLY A 30 -12.42 3.89 -40.28
N LEU A 31 -13.53 4.63 -40.34
CA LEU A 31 -14.74 4.23 -41.05
C LEU A 31 -14.64 4.47 -42.56
N ALA A 32 -13.78 5.39 -43.01
CA ALA A 32 -13.68 5.76 -44.43
C ALA A 32 -13.32 4.59 -45.35
N PRO A 33 -12.40 3.65 -45.02
CA PRO A 33 -12.17 2.46 -45.83
C PRO A 33 -13.42 1.58 -45.97
N LEU A 34 -14.21 1.44 -44.89
CA LEU A 34 -15.44 0.64 -44.89
C LEU A 34 -16.51 1.29 -45.77
N ILE A 35 -16.69 2.61 -45.64
CA ILE A 35 -17.59 3.40 -46.50
C ILE A 35 -17.11 3.37 -47.96
N ALA A 36 -15.80 3.42 -48.20
CA ALA A 36 -15.23 3.31 -49.54
C ALA A 36 -15.57 1.97 -50.19
N VAL A 37 -15.53 0.85 -49.45
CA VAL A 37 -15.96 -0.46 -49.96
C VAL A 37 -17.44 -0.44 -50.38
N VAL A 38 -18.29 0.25 -49.61
CA VAL A 38 -19.72 0.40 -49.91
C VAL A 38 -19.93 1.22 -51.18
N GLU A 39 -19.28 2.38 -51.29
CA GLU A 39 -19.37 3.24 -52.47
C GLU A 39 -18.78 2.58 -53.72
N LEU A 40 -17.71 1.79 -53.58
CA LEU A 40 -17.19 0.96 -54.66
C LEU A 40 -18.18 -0.11 -55.09
N GLY A 41 -18.84 -0.77 -54.13
CA GLY A 41 -19.92 -1.71 -54.41
C GLY A 41 -21.06 -1.06 -55.20
N ARG A 42 -21.50 0.15 -54.79
CA ARG A 42 -22.52 0.92 -55.52
C ARG A 42 -22.08 1.27 -56.95
N ALA A 43 -20.84 1.73 -57.13
CA ALA A 43 -20.32 2.13 -58.44
C ALA A 43 -20.08 0.94 -59.39
N LEU A 44 -19.67 -0.21 -58.86
CA LEU A 44 -19.37 -1.41 -59.67
C LEU A 44 -20.60 -2.27 -59.96
N LEU A 45 -21.63 -2.21 -59.10
CA LEU A 45 -22.88 -2.98 -59.26
C LEU A 45 -24.00 -2.19 -59.93
N SER A 46 -23.82 -0.87 -60.17
CA SER A 46 -24.82 -0.07 -60.86
C SER A 46 -24.92 -0.42 -62.36
N PRO A 47 -26.12 -0.48 -62.95
CA PRO A 47 -26.28 -0.70 -64.38
C PRO A 47 -25.80 0.52 -65.18
N GLY A 48 -24.68 0.39 -65.89
CA GLY A 48 -24.09 1.44 -66.73
C GLY A 48 -22.57 1.31 -66.89
N PRO A 49 -21.93 2.18 -67.69
CA PRO A 49 -20.48 2.24 -67.77
C PRO A 49 -19.88 2.70 -66.44
N VAL A 50 -18.80 2.05 -66.00
CA VAL A 50 -18.13 2.36 -64.73
C VAL A 50 -17.38 3.69 -64.83
N ASP A 51 -17.66 4.61 -63.91
CA ASP A 51 -16.89 5.84 -63.74
C ASP A 51 -15.57 5.55 -63.01
N HIS A 52 -14.51 5.32 -63.78
CA HIS A 52 -13.17 5.08 -63.26
C HIS A 52 -12.64 6.22 -62.38
N GLY A 53 -13.04 7.48 -62.65
CA GLY A 53 -12.62 8.64 -61.86
C GLY A 53 -13.21 8.60 -60.46
N ARG A 54 -14.52 8.34 -60.35
CA ARG A 54 -15.20 8.17 -59.06
C ARG A 54 -14.68 6.96 -58.27
N VAL A 55 -14.38 5.85 -58.95
CA VAL A 55 -13.80 4.65 -58.32
C VAL A 55 -12.44 4.97 -57.69
N TRP A 56 -11.52 5.56 -58.45
CA TRP A 56 -10.19 5.90 -57.93
C TRP A 56 -10.23 6.98 -56.85
N LEU A 57 -11.14 7.96 -56.95
CA LEU A 57 -11.37 8.94 -55.88
C LEU A 57 -11.83 8.28 -54.58
N THR A 58 -12.72 7.29 -54.67
CA THR A 58 -13.24 6.53 -53.52
C THR A 58 -12.14 5.69 -52.87
N VAL A 59 -11.31 5.02 -53.68
CA VAL A 59 -10.12 4.30 -53.20
C VAL A 59 -9.15 5.25 -52.50
N ALA A 60 -8.86 6.40 -53.11
CA ALA A 60 -7.98 7.41 -52.54
C ALA A 60 -8.51 7.97 -51.21
N ALA A 61 -9.82 8.23 -51.12
CA ALA A 61 -10.48 8.69 -49.89
C ALA A 61 -10.41 7.62 -48.78
N GLY A 62 -10.65 6.35 -49.10
CA GLY A 62 -10.48 5.23 -48.17
C GLY A 62 -9.04 5.08 -47.68
N ALA A 63 -8.07 5.14 -48.59
CA ALA A 63 -6.64 5.09 -48.27
C ALA A 63 -6.20 6.28 -47.40
N ALA A 64 -6.68 7.49 -47.71
CA ALA A 64 -6.43 8.69 -46.91
C ALA A 64 -7.02 8.55 -45.50
N GLY A 65 -8.24 8.04 -45.36
CA GLY A 65 -8.85 7.77 -44.06
C GLY A 65 -8.08 6.73 -43.24
N LEU A 66 -7.58 5.67 -43.88
CA LEU A 66 -6.70 4.69 -43.22
C LEU A 66 -5.39 5.30 -42.73
N ALA A 67 -4.77 6.17 -43.55
CA ALA A 67 -3.57 6.89 -43.17
C ALA A 67 -3.82 7.84 -41.99
N VAL A 68 -4.94 8.59 -42.01
CA VAL A 68 -5.35 9.46 -40.89
C VAL A 68 -5.61 8.64 -39.63
N ARG A 69 -6.30 7.50 -39.73
CA ARG A 69 -6.49 6.57 -38.61
C ARG A 69 -5.15 6.17 -38.02
N LEU A 70 -4.24 5.64 -38.84
CA LEU A 70 -2.93 5.17 -38.37
C LEU A 70 -2.14 6.28 -37.68
N LEU A 71 -2.07 7.47 -38.28
CA LEU A 71 -1.37 8.62 -37.72
C LEU A 71 -1.97 9.05 -36.38
N CYS A 72 -3.30 9.20 -36.32
CA CYS A 72 -3.98 9.68 -35.12
C CYS A 72 -3.95 8.65 -33.98
N THR A 73 -4.16 7.36 -34.25
CA THR A 73 -4.10 6.32 -33.22
C THR A 73 -2.68 6.12 -32.71
N SER A 74 -1.68 6.18 -33.59
CA SER A 74 -0.26 6.09 -33.20
C SER A 74 0.18 7.31 -32.39
N ALA A 75 -0.17 8.52 -32.84
CA ALA A 75 0.10 9.75 -32.10
C ALA A 75 -0.61 9.74 -30.74
N SER A 76 -1.88 9.33 -30.69
CA SER A 76 -2.62 9.21 -29.44
C SER A 76 -1.99 8.21 -28.49
N SER A 77 -1.61 7.02 -28.96
CA SER A 77 -0.97 5.99 -28.11
C SER A 77 0.38 6.47 -27.59
N GLY A 78 1.20 7.06 -28.46
CA GLY A 78 2.49 7.65 -28.06
C GLY A 78 2.34 8.76 -27.02
N ILE A 79 1.44 9.72 -27.25
CA ILE A 79 1.15 10.79 -26.29
C ILE A 79 0.58 10.21 -24.99
N GLY A 80 -0.31 9.20 -25.07
CA GLY A 80 -0.91 8.52 -23.93
C GLY A 80 0.13 7.86 -23.02
N HIS A 81 1.07 7.10 -23.59
CA HIS A 81 2.15 6.47 -22.82
C HIS A 81 3.15 7.49 -22.24
N LEU A 82 3.47 8.55 -22.99
CA LEU A 82 4.31 9.63 -22.46
C LEU A 82 3.61 10.37 -21.30
N LEU A 83 2.31 10.59 -21.42
CA LEU A 83 1.48 11.19 -20.37
C LEU A 83 1.46 10.29 -19.12
N ASP A 84 1.17 9.00 -19.29
CA ASP A 84 1.18 8.01 -18.21
C ASP A 84 2.53 8.00 -17.46
N GLY A 85 3.65 7.93 -18.19
CA GLY A 85 4.98 7.99 -17.57
C GLY A 85 5.22 9.26 -16.75
N ARG A 86 4.74 10.42 -17.21
CA ARG A 86 4.82 11.69 -16.46
C ARG A 86 3.94 11.69 -15.22
N VAL A 87 2.72 11.14 -15.30
CA VAL A 87 1.80 11.03 -14.16
C VAL A 87 2.39 10.11 -13.09
N GLN A 88 2.85 8.92 -13.47
CA GLN A 88 3.48 7.99 -12.55
C GLN A 88 4.72 8.57 -11.87
N LEU A 89 5.58 9.24 -12.64
CA LEU A 89 6.76 9.92 -12.10
C LEU A 89 6.36 11.02 -11.10
N THR A 90 5.31 11.79 -11.40
CA THR A 90 4.81 12.83 -10.52
C THR A 90 4.27 12.25 -9.22
N PHE A 91 3.48 11.18 -9.28
CA PHE A 91 2.98 10.48 -8.10
C PHE A 91 4.11 9.90 -7.25
N ARG A 92 5.07 9.19 -7.85
CA ARG A 92 6.22 8.63 -7.12
C ARG A 92 7.04 9.72 -6.43
N ARG A 93 7.33 10.83 -7.11
CA ARG A 93 8.07 11.96 -6.52
C ARG A 93 7.32 12.62 -5.38
N ARG A 94 6.02 12.84 -5.52
CA ARG A 94 5.19 13.45 -4.47
C ARG A 94 5.02 12.53 -3.28
N LEU A 95 4.75 11.24 -3.51
CA LEU A 95 4.71 10.24 -2.45
C LEU A 95 6.04 10.17 -1.72
N ALA A 96 7.18 10.12 -2.43
CA ALA A 96 8.50 10.12 -1.80
C ALA A 96 8.75 11.40 -0.97
N ALA A 97 8.39 12.57 -1.50
CA ALA A 97 8.51 13.83 -0.76
C ALA A 97 7.61 13.84 0.49
N GLN A 98 6.36 13.39 0.36
CA GLN A 98 5.41 13.35 1.47
C GLN A 98 5.84 12.35 2.55
N LEU A 99 6.30 11.16 2.16
CA LEU A 99 6.85 10.17 3.09
C LEU A 99 8.07 10.71 3.85
N GLY A 100 8.80 11.69 3.31
CA GLY A 100 9.87 12.39 4.04
C GLY A 100 9.38 13.39 5.10
N LEU A 101 8.10 13.80 5.06
CA LEU A 101 7.52 14.81 5.94
C LEU A 101 6.52 14.25 6.95
N VAL A 102 5.86 13.12 6.64
CA VAL A 102 4.84 12.54 7.53
C VAL A 102 5.44 12.11 8.87
N PRO A 103 4.67 12.18 9.97
CA PRO A 103 5.20 11.91 11.30
C PRO A 103 5.72 10.47 11.45
N ILE A 104 6.80 10.27 12.21
CA ILE A 104 7.34 8.93 12.49
C ILE A 104 6.29 8.03 13.15
N GLY A 105 5.41 8.60 13.98
CA GLY A 105 4.30 7.89 14.59
C GLY A 105 3.27 7.34 13.58
N TRP A 106 3.15 7.95 12.40
CA TRP A 106 2.32 7.43 11.33
C TRP A 106 2.93 6.17 10.70
N PHE A 107 4.26 6.11 10.58
CA PHE A 107 5.00 4.95 10.08
C PHE A 107 4.99 3.77 11.05
N SER A 108 5.15 4.02 12.35
CA SER A 108 5.21 2.96 13.37
C SER A 108 3.93 2.13 13.45
N ARG A 109 2.81 2.66 12.95
CA ARG A 109 1.51 1.97 12.89
C ARG A 109 1.25 1.21 11.59
N ARG A 110 2.09 1.36 10.57
CA ARG A 110 1.87 0.78 9.24
C ARG A 110 2.93 -0.25 8.87
N ARG A 111 2.54 -1.24 8.08
CA ARG A 111 3.47 -2.24 7.57
C ARG A 111 4.26 -1.64 6.41
N THR A 112 5.57 -1.81 6.39
CA THR A 112 6.43 -1.31 5.29
C THR A 112 5.98 -1.81 3.91
N GLY A 113 5.45 -3.04 3.83
CA GLY A 113 4.92 -3.60 2.58
C GLY A 113 3.67 -2.88 2.06
N GLU A 114 2.86 -2.29 2.93
CA GLU A 114 1.69 -1.48 2.54
C GLU A 114 2.15 -0.22 1.80
N LEU A 115 3.14 0.48 2.34
CA LEU A 115 3.67 1.71 1.72
C LEU A 115 4.42 1.42 0.42
N ALA A 116 5.17 0.32 0.36
CA ALA A 116 5.81 -0.14 -0.87
C ALA A 116 4.77 -0.42 -1.97
N LYS A 117 3.64 -1.05 -1.62
CA LYS A 117 2.53 -1.28 -2.54
C LYS A 117 1.92 0.03 -3.05
N VAL A 118 1.76 1.04 -2.19
CA VAL A 118 1.23 2.36 -2.62
C VAL A 118 2.17 3.05 -3.61
N VAL A 119 3.47 3.03 -3.36
CA VAL A 119 4.47 3.69 -4.25
C VAL A 119 4.71 2.91 -5.54
N GLY A 120 4.62 1.58 -5.49
CA GLY A 120 4.86 0.68 -6.62
C GLY A 120 3.59 0.31 -7.37
N ASP A 121 2.82 -0.63 -6.81
CA ASP A 121 1.69 -1.27 -7.48
C ASP A 121 0.53 -0.31 -7.73
N ASP A 122 0.15 0.50 -6.74
CA ASP A 122 -1.00 1.39 -6.87
C ASP A 122 -0.74 2.51 -7.89
N VAL A 123 0.48 3.05 -7.94
CA VAL A 123 0.85 4.00 -9.00
C VAL A 123 0.78 3.33 -10.37
N SER A 124 1.22 2.07 -10.46
CA SER A 124 1.20 1.31 -11.71
C SER A 124 -0.22 0.91 -12.14
N ALA A 125 -1.15 0.74 -11.19
CA ALA A 125 -2.55 0.42 -11.46
C ALA A 125 -3.33 1.55 -12.15
N VAL A 126 -2.76 2.76 -12.22
CA VAL A 126 -3.34 3.89 -12.97
C VAL A 126 -3.03 3.80 -14.48
N HIS A 127 -2.04 3.00 -14.88
CA HIS A 127 -1.59 2.89 -16.28
C HIS A 127 -2.70 2.53 -17.28
N PRO A 128 -3.47 1.44 -17.10
CA PRO A 128 -4.49 1.04 -18.07
C PRO A 128 -5.53 2.17 -18.28
N PHE A 129 -5.86 2.86 -17.19
CA PHE A 129 -6.82 3.96 -17.20
C PHE A 129 -6.35 5.17 -18.04
N ILE A 130 -5.07 5.51 -18.00
CA ILE A 130 -4.54 6.66 -18.75
C ILE A 130 -4.23 6.26 -20.20
N ALA A 131 -3.59 5.11 -20.40
CA ALA A 131 -3.03 4.73 -21.69
C ALA A 131 -4.05 4.08 -22.62
N HIS A 132 -4.98 3.26 -22.10
CA HIS A 132 -5.83 2.39 -22.93
C HIS A 132 -7.31 2.79 -22.91
N THR A 133 -7.85 3.13 -21.74
CA THR A 133 -9.28 3.48 -21.59
C THR A 133 -9.78 4.54 -22.56
N PRO A 134 -9.05 5.62 -22.90
CA PRO A 134 -9.51 6.57 -23.92
C PRO A 134 -9.80 5.92 -25.28
N GLY A 135 -8.92 5.03 -25.75
CA GLY A 135 -9.09 4.33 -27.02
C GLY A 135 -10.25 3.34 -26.97
N GLU A 136 -10.35 2.58 -25.89
CA GLU A 136 -11.43 1.61 -25.67
C GLU A 136 -12.80 2.30 -25.62
N MET A 137 -12.94 3.40 -24.89
CA MET A 137 -14.19 4.16 -24.78
C MET A 137 -14.59 4.79 -26.12
N VAL A 138 -13.63 5.34 -26.87
CA VAL A 138 -13.92 5.87 -28.21
C VAL A 138 -14.36 4.75 -29.17
N SER A 139 -13.66 3.60 -29.15
CA SER A 139 -14.04 2.45 -29.97
C SER A 139 -15.39 1.85 -29.55
N ALA A 140 -15.73 1.89 -28.27
CA ALA A 140 -16.96 1.34 -27.73
C ALA A 140 -18.18 2.23 -27.97
N PHE A 141 -18.02 3.56 -27.99
CA PHE A 141 -19.16 4.47 -28.05
C PHE A 141 -19.19 5.35 -29.30
N VAL A 142 -18.06 5.89 -29.74
CA VAL A 142 -18.03 6.83 -30.88
C VAL A 142 -18.15 6.07 -32.22
N VAL A 143 -17.38 5.00 -32.40
CA VAL A 143 -17.43 4.20 -33.64
C VAL A 143 -18.84 3.64 -33.88
N PRO A 144 -19.50 3.00 -32.89
CA PRO A 144 -20.85 2.47 -33.08
C PRO A 144 -21.89 3.58 -33.27
N LEU A 145 -21.77 4.72 -32.59
CA LEU A 145 -22.70 5.84 -32.76
C LEU A 145 -22.63 6.44 -34.16
N VAL A 146 -21.43 6.67 -34.69
CA VAL A 146 -21.24 7.21 -36.04
C VAL A 146 -21.66 6.18 -37.09
N SER A 147 -21.33 4.90 -36.87
CA SER A 147 -21.78 3.80 -37.73
C SER A 147 -23.29 3.70 -37.76
N LEU A 148 -23.95 3.76 -36.60
CA LEU A 148 -25.39 3.71 -36.48
C LEU A 148 -26.07 4.87 -37.19
N ALA A 149 -25.56 6.10 -36.99
CA ALA A 149 -26.07 7.28 -37.68
C ALA A 149 -25.97 7.12 -39.21
N TYR A 150 -24.83 6.65 -39.71
CA TYR A 150 -24.65 6.36 -41.13
C TYR A 150 -25.60 5.27 -41.63
N LEU A 151 -25.76 4.16 -40.92
CA LEU A 151 -26.66 3.06 -41.30
C LEU A 151 -28.13 3.53 -41.40
N PHE A 152 -28.58 4.39 -40.49
CA PHE A 152 -29.92 4.99 -40.56
C PHE A 152 -30.13 5.86 -41.81
N THR A 153 -29.07 6.55 -42.29
CA THR A 153 -29.16 7.32 -43.54
C THR A 153 -29.22 6.42 -44.78
N VAL A 154 -28.74 5.17 -44.69
CA VAL A 154 -28.82 4.19 -45.78
C VAL A 154 -30.19 3.53 -45.81
N ASP A 155 -30.60 2.86 -44.73
CA ASP A 155 -31.95 2.29 -44.60
C ASP A 155 -32.29 2.01 -43.13
N TRP A 156 -33.38 2.61 -42.64
CA TRP A 156 -33.80 2.46 -41.24
C TRP A 156 -34.31 1.05 -40.89
N ARG A 157 -34.87 0.30 -41.86
CA ARG A 157 -35.41 -1.06 -41.63
C ARG A 157 -34.28 -2.05 -41.42
N LEU A 158 -33.26 -2.02 -42.28
CA LEU A 158 -32.04 -2.82 -42.10
C LEU A 158 -31.27 -2.43 -40.84
N THR A 159 -31.30 -1.16 -40.47
CA THR A 159 -30.69 -0.70 -39.21
C THR A 159 -31.37 -1.35 -38.00
N LEU A 160 -32.71 -1.39 -37.97
CA LEU A 160 -33.45 -2.06 -36.90
C LEU A 160 -33.14 -3.57 -36.85
N ILE A 161 -33.03 -4.23 -38.00
CA ILE A 161 -32.64 -5.66 -38.08
C ILE A 161 -31.23 -5.85 -37.48
N THR A 162 -30.30 -4.97 -37.81
CA THR A 162 -28.91 -5.02 -37.31
C THR A 162 -28.83 -4.78 -35.80
N LEU A 163 -29.80 -4.06 -35.22
CA LEU A 163 -29.90 -3.85 -33.77
C LEU A 163 -30.54 -5.02 -33.02
N VAL A 164 -31.19 -5.99 -33.69
CA VAL A 164 -31.84 -7.13 -33.02
C VAL A 164 -30.87 -7.92 -32.13
N PRO A 165 -29.65 -8.29 -32.56
CA PRO A 165 -28.68 -8.94 -31.69
C PRO A 165 -28.33 -8.12 -30.45
N VAL A 166 -28.09 -6.81 -30.62
CA VAL A 166 -27.78 -5.90 -29.49
C VAL A 166 -28.97 -5.81 -28.52
N ALA A 167 -30.19 -5.66 -29.05
CA ALA A 167 -31.41 -5.60 -28.24
C ALA A 167 -31.65 -6.91 -27.47
N LEU A 168 -31.40 -8.06 -28.10
CA LEU A 168 -31.52 -9.37 -27.46
C LEU A 168 -30.47 -9.56 -26.36
N ALA A 169 -29.22 -9.13 -26.59
CA ALA A 169 -28.18 -9.15 -25.56
C ALA A 169 -28.55 -8.27 -24.36
N VAL A 170 -29.03 -7.04 -24.60
CA VAL A 170 -29.51 -6.13 -23.55
C VAL A 170 -30.71 -6.72 -22.79
N ALA A 171 -31.62 -7.40 -23.48
CA ALA A 171 -32.78 -8.06 -22.86
C ALA A 171 -32.38 -9.23 -21.93
N LEU A 172 -31.19 -9.81 -22.10
CA LEU A 172 -30.66 -10.86 -21.22
C LEU A 172 -30.05 -10.30 -19.93
N VAL A 173 -29.64 -9.03 -19.89
CA VAL A 173 -28.97 -8.41 -18.73
C VAL A 173 -29.81 -8.49 -17.44
N PRO A 174 -31.13 -8.19 -17.41
CA PRO A 174 -31.93 -8.30 -16.20
C PRO A 174 -31.94 -9.70 -15.59
N LEU A 175 -31.80 -10.75 -16.41
CA LEU A 175 -31.75 -12.14 -15.94
C LEU A 175 -30.43 -12.44 -15.19
N MET A 176 -29.36 -11.71 -15.52
CA MET A 176 -28.08 -11.76 -14.80
C MET A 176 -28.10 -10.95 -13.50
N MET A 177 -29.02 -9.98 -13.36
CA MET A 177 -29.11 -9.09 -12.20
C MET A 177 -30.22 -9.44 -11.19
N THR A 178 -30.75 -10.67 -11.23
CA THR A 178 -31.79 -11.10 -10.28
C THR A 178 -31.27 -11.13 -8.83
N PRO A 179 -32.13 -10.98 -7.82
CA PRO A 179 -31.70 -11.04 -6.41
C PRO A 179 -30.95 -12.33 -6.05
N ALA A 180 -31.29 -13.46 -6.69
CA ALA A 180 -30.59 -14.72 -6.53
C ALA A 180 -29.16 -14.65 -7.06
N ARG A 181 -28.96 -14.14 -8.28
CA ARG A 181 -27.63 -13.98 -8.90
C ARG A 181 -26.75 -13.00 -8.13
N LEU A 182 -27.32 -11.89 -7.69
CA LEU A 182 -26.61 -10.92 -6.85
C LEU A 182 -26.20 -11.52 -5.49
N ARG A 183 -27.01 -12.41 -4.91
CA ARG A 183 -26.63 -13.15 -3.70
C ARG A 183 -25.50 -14.13 -3.98
N GLU A 184 -25.59 -14.92 -5.06
CA GLU A 184 -24.53 -15.85 -5.47
C GLU A 184 -23.20 -15.12 -5.71
N GLN A 185 -23.23 -13.95 -6.35
CA GLN A 185 -22.04 -13.11 -6.55
C GLN A 185 -21.47 -12.62 -5.21
N ARG A 186 -22.30 -12.17 -4.27
CA ARG A 186 -21.84 -11.77 -2.93
C ARG A 186 -21.27 -12.93 -2.12
N GLU A 187 -21.86 -14.13 -2.24
CA GLU A 187 -21.33 -15.35 -1.62
C GLU A 187 -19.96 -15.70 -2.21
N PHE A 188 -19.80 -15.62 -3.53
CA PHE A 188 -18.52 -15.79 -4.21
C PHE A 188 -17.46 -14.80 -3.72
N ASP A 189 -17.80 -13.51 -3.63
CA ASP A 189 -16.89 -12.46 -3.15
C ASP A 189 -16.48 -12.70 -1.69
N ALA A 190 -17.43 -13.07 -0.82
CA ALA A 190 -17.16 -13.38 0.58
C ALA A 190 -16.28 -14.63 0.74
N ASP A 191 -16.48 -15.66 -0.10
CA ASP A 191 -15.68 -16.88 -0.06
C ASP A 191 -14.26 -16.66 -0.56
N MET A 192 -14.10 -15.80 -1.58
CA MET A 192 -12.79 -15.37 -2.04
C MET A 192 -12.03 -14.62 -0.93
N GLU A 193 -12.72 -13.76 -0.17
CA GLU A 193 -12.13 -13.09 1.00
C GLU A 193 -11.75 -14.09 2.10
N ARG A 194 -12.59 -15.10 2.36
CA ARG A 194 -12.28 -16.18 3.32
C ARG A 194 -11.04 -16.98 2.91
N ILE A 195 -10.89 -17.32 1.62
CA ILE A 195 -9.66 -17.95 1.10
C ILE A 195 -8.47 -17.03 1.35
N SER A 196 -8.55 -15.76 0.94
CA SER A 196 -7.44 -14.82 1.07
C SER A 196 -6.96 -14.70 2.52
N ASN A 197 -7.90 -14.57 3.46
CA ASN A 197 -7.61 -14.54 4.89
C ASN A 197 -7.00 -15.86 5.39
N SER A 198 -7.54 -17.01 4.95
CA SER A 198 -6.99 -18.32 5.33
C SER A 198 -5.59 -18.56 4.78
N VAL A 199 -5.26 -18.07 3.58
CA VAL A 199 -3.90 -18.13 3.02
C VAL A 199 -2.95 -17.31 3.87
N VAL A 200 -3.34 -16.08 4.23
CA VAL A 200 -2.51 -15.23 5.09
C VAL A 200 -2.28 -15.88 6.45
N GLU A 201 -3.33 -16.40 7.10
CA GLU A 201 -3.25 -17.13 8.37
C GLU A 201 -2.33 -18.35 8.26
N PHE A 202 -2.49 -19.15 7.20
CA PHE A 202 -1.69 -20.35 6.98
C PHE A 202 -0.21 -20.02 6.73
N VAL A 203 0.09 -19.04 5.89
CA VAL A 203 1.46 -18.63 5.57
C VAL A 203 2.15 -18.00 6.78
N GLN A 204 1.45 -17.15 7.54
CA GLN A 204 2.01 -16.54 8.76
C GLN A 204 2.20 -17.57 9.88
N GLY A 205 1.30 -18.55 9.98
CA GLY A 205 1.32 -19.59 11.00
C GLY A 205 2.10 -20.86 10.64
N ILE A 206 2.68 -20.96 9.43
CA ILE A 206 3.21 -22.24 8.91
C ILE A 206 4.32 -22.82 9.79
N SER A 207 5.17 -21.98 10.37
CA SER A 207 6.24 -22.38 11.29
C SER A 207 5.67 -23.00 12.57
N VAL A 208 4.62 -22.39 13.14
CA VAL A 208 3.92 -22.87 14.34
C VAL A 208 3.17 -24.17 14.05
N VAL A 209 2.45 -24.23 12.93
CA VAL A 209 1.70 -25.41 12.48
C VAL A 209 2.62 -26.62 12.31
N LYS A 210 3.82 -26.41 11.72
CA LYS A 210 4.85 -27.45 11.56
C LYS A 210 5.52 -27.83 12.88
N ALA A 211 5.81 -26.86 13.75
CA ALA A 211 6.50 -27.09 15.01
C ALA A 211 5.65 -27.82 16.06
N PHE A 212 4.34 -27.56 16.10
CA PHE A 212 3.44 -28.06 17.16
C PHE A 212 2.41 -29.08 16.68
N GLY A 213 2.57 -29.65 15.48
CA GLY A 213 1.70 -30.73 14.98
C GLY A 213 0.25 -30.31 14.67
N GLY A 214 0.01 -29.02 14.41
CA GLY A 214 -1.31 -28.45 14.07
C GLY A 214 -1.71 -28.59 12.59
N GLY A 215 -0.85 -29.24 11.79
CA GLY A 215 -0.95 -29.38 10.33
C GLY A 215 -2.35 -29.71 9.84
N GLU A 216 -2.96 -30.74 10.43
CA GLU A 216 -4.29 -31.19 10.00
C GLU A 216 -5.40 -30.17 10.27
N ARG A 217 -5.37 -29.44 11.38
CA ARG A 217 -6.42 -28.45 11.70
C ARG A 217 -6.33 -27.24 10.78
N ALA A 218 -5.12 -26.72 10.58
CA ALA A 218 -4.86 -25.61 9.67
C ALA A 218 -5.17 -26.00 8.22
N HIS A 219 -4.75 -27.20 7.80
CA HIS A 219 -5.07 -27.75 6.50
C HIS A 219 -6.58 -27.92 6.32
N ARG A 220 -7.30 -28.55 7.26
CA ARG A 220 -8.76 -28.70 7.19
C ARG A 220 -9.49 -27.36 7.07
N ARG A 221 -9.06 -26.33 7.80
CA ARG A 221 -9.66 -24.99 7.74
C ARG A 221 -9.45 -24.34 6.37
N PHE A 222 -8.24 -24.45 5.81
CA PHE A 222 -7.94 -23.98 4.47
C PHE A 222 -8.74 -24.74 3.41
N THR A 223 -8.72 -26.06 3.46
CA THR A 223 -9.45 -26.91 2.51
C THR A 223 -10.95 -26.65 2.59
N ALA A 224 -11.53 -26.47 3.79
CA ALA A 224 -12.95 -26.09 3.93
C ALA A 224 -13.27 -24.71 3.34
N ALA A 225 -12.36 -23.74 3.44
CA ALA A 225 -12.54 -22.43 2.79
C ALA A 225 -12.50 -22.55 1.26
N VAL A 226 -11.58 -23.37 0.73
CA VAL A 226 -11.49 -23.68 -0.70
C VAL A 226 -12.74 -24.43 -1.18
N ASP A 227 -13.20 -25.44 -0.45
CA ASP A 227 -14.39 -26.22 -0.80
C ASP A 227 -15.66 -25.35 -0.82
N GLY A 228 -15.79 -24.45 0.16
CA GLY A 228 -16.85 -23.45 0.19
C GLY A 228 -16.85 -22.56 -1.04
N PHE A 229 -15.68 -21.99 -1.37
CA PHE A 229 -15.50 -21.18 -2.58
C PHE A 229 -15.82 -21.95 -3.85
N VAL A 230 -15.34 -23.19 -3.98
CA VAL A 230 -15.63 -24.04 -5.15
C VAL A 230 -17.14 -24.26 -5.29
N GLY A 231 -17.84 -24.51 -4.18
CA GLY A 231 -19.30 -24.64 -4.16
C GLY A 231 -20.02 -23.37 -4.60
N SER A 232 -19.61 -22.20 -4.11
CA SER A 232 -20.17 -20.90 -4.49
C SER A 232 -19.85 -20.52 -5.94
N PHE A 233 -18.61 -20.77 -6.38
CA PHE A 233 -18.17 -20.58 -7.75
C PHE A 233 -18.99 -21.43 -8.73
N TYR A 234 -19.16 -22.72 -8.47
CA TYR A 234 -19.98 -23.59 -9.32
C TYR A 234 -21.46 -23.17 -9.36
N ARG A 235 -22.03 -22.71 -8.24
CA ARG A 235 -23.41 -22.19 -8.21
C ARG A 235 -23.54 -20.94 -9.09
N MET A 236 -22.64 -19.97 -8.91
CA MET A 236 -22.61 -18.74 -9.71
C MET A 236 -22.41 -19.05 -11.20
N VAL A 237 -21.41 -19.88 -11.55
CA VAL A 237 -21.10 -20.23 -12.95
C VAL A 237 -22.25 -21.02 -13.58
N ARG A 238 -22.79 -22.06 -12.95
CA ARG A 238 -23.96 -22.79 -13.50
C ARG A 238 -25.17 -21.87 -13.68
N GLY A 239 -25.31 -20.91 -12.77
CA GLY A 239 -26.35 -19.91 -12.83
C GLY A 239 -26.27 -18.96 -14.02
N LEU A 240 -25.05 -18.55 -14.37
CA LEU A 240 -24.80 -17.52 -15.38
C LEU A 240 -24.36 -18.11 -16.73
N ALA A 241 -23.78 -19.30 -16.79
CA ALA A 241 -23.14 -19.87 -17.98
C ALA A 241 -24.07 -19.93 -19.19
N GLY A 242 -25.32 -20.38 -19.01
CA GLY A 242 -26.30 -20.43 -20.11
C GLY A 242 -26.67 -19.05 -20.64
N LEU A 243 -26.85 -18.07 -19.75
CA LEU A 243 -27.15 -16.68 -20.12
C LEU A 243 -25.95 -16.02 -20.81
N ALA A 244 -24.75 -16.20 -20.26
CA ALA A 244 -23.50 -15.68 -20.81
C ALA A 244 -23.18 -16.30 -22.18
N ALA A 245 -23.35 -17.62 -22.34
CA ALA A 245 -23.19 -18.28 -23.63
C ALA A 245 -24.22 -17.80 -24.65
N GLY A 246 -25.48 -17.65 -24.25
CA GLY A 246 -26.52 -17.07 -25.12
C GLY A 246 -26.19 -15.66 -25.57
N MET A 247 -25.73 -14.81 -24.66
CA MET A 247 -25.28 -13.46 -24.95
C MET A 247 -24.08 -13.44 -25.90
N GLN A 248 -23.10 -14.32 -25.69
CA GLN A 248 -21.93 -14.45 -26.57
C GLN A 248 -22.31 -14.92 -27.98
N VAL A 249 -23.24 -15.87 -28.11
CA VAL A 249 -23.74 -16.33 -29.42
C VAL A 249 -24.45 -15.19 -30.15
N VAL A 250 -25.35 -14.49 -29.46
CA VAL A 250 -26.13 -13.40 -30.06
C VAL A 250 -25.22 -12.24 -30.51
N LEU A 251 -24.22 -11.87 -29.71
CA LEU A 251 -23.28 -10.81 -30.07
C LEU A 251 -22.19 -11.25 -31.07
N SER A 252 -22.12 -12.55 -31.39
CA SER A 252 -21.06 -13.08 -32.25
C SER A 252 -21.18 -12.55 -33.68
N PRO A 253 -20.06 -12.29 -34.38
CA PRO A 253 -20.07 -11.86 -35.77
C PRO A 253 -20.91 -12.75 -36.71
N PRO A 254 -20.88 -14.10 -36.62
CA PRO A 254 -21.71 -14.95 -37.45
C PRO A 254 -23.21 -14.75 -37.23
N PHE A 255 -23.66 -14.56 -35.99
CA PHE A 255 -25.08 -14.35 -35.70
C PHE A 255 -25.56 -12.99 -36.22
N VAL A 256 -24.77 -11.94 -36.01
CA VAL A 256 -25.06 -10.60 -36.55
C VAL A 256 -25.16 -10.64 -38.07
N LEU A 257 -24.18 -11.26 -38.74
CA LEU A 257 -24.19 -11.41 -40.20
C LEU A 257 -25.40 -12.22 -40.68
N LEU A 258 -25.76 -13.31 -39.99
CA LEU A 258 -26.91 -14.12 -40.34
C LEU A 258 -28.22 -13.31 -40.26
N ALA A 259 -28.42 -12.56 -39.16
CA ALA A 259 -29.61 -11.71 -39.00
C ALA A 259 -29.70 -10.65 -40.11
N VAL A 260 -28.59 -9.97 -40.39
CA VAL A 260 -28.50 -8.96 -41.44
C VAL A 260 -28.71 -9.56 -42.83
N LEU A 261 -28.14 -10.72 -43.13
CA LEU A 261 -28.29 -11.38 -44.44
C LEU A 261 -29.73 -11.87 -44.67
N ILE A 262 -30.38 -12.48 -43.68
CA ILE A 262 -31.77 -12.95 -43.81
C ILE A 262 -32.70 -11.76 -44.08
N GLY A 263 -32.62 -10.71 -43.25
CA GLY A 263 -33.44 -9.51 -43.43
C GLY A 263 -33.09 -8.73 -44.69
N GLY A 264 -31.81 -8.67 -45.02
CA GLY A 264 -31.25 -8.06 -46.23
C GLY A 264 -31.76 -8.70 -47.51
N VAL A 265 -31.63 -10.02 -47.63
CA VAL A 265 -32.09 -10.76 -48.81
C VAL A 265 -33.60 -10.61 -49.00
N ALA A 266 -34.39 -10.66 -47.92
CA ALA A 266 -35.83 -10.45 -48.01
C ALA A 266 -36.19 -9.05 -48.55
N LEU A 267 -35.52 -8.01 -48.07
CA LEU A 267 -35.75 -6.63 -48.54
C LEU A 267 -35.24 -6.39 -49.96
N VAL A 268 -34.12 -7.01 -50.35
CA VAL A 268 -33.56 -6.90 -51.70
C VAL A 268 -34.44 -7.61 -52.73
N THR A 269 -34.85 -8.84 -52.45
CA THR A 269 -35.72 -9.64 -53.34
C THR A 269 -37.12 -9.06 -53.46
N GLY A 270 -37.62 -8.38 -52.42
CA GLY A 270 -38.86 -7.60 -52.46
C GLY A 270 -38.76 -6.25 -53.18
N GLY A 271 -37.59 -5.89 -53.73
CA GLY A 271 -37.35 -4.61 -54.41
C GLY A 271 -37.32 -3.39 -53.48
N GLY A 272 -37.23 -3.61 -52.17
CA GLY A 272 -37.27 -2.55 -51.16
C GLY A 272 -35.92 -1.85 -50.94
N VAL A 273 -34.80 -2.50 -51.25
CA VAL A 273 -33.42 -2.00 -51.07
C VAL A 273 -32.51 -2.54 -52.19
N PRO A 274 -31.61 -1.74 -52.78
CA PRO A 274 -30.59 -2.24 -53.71
C PRO A 274 -29.60 -3.20 -53.05
N ALA A 275 -29.12 -4.22 -53.76
CA ALA A 275 -28.18 -5.20 -53.20
C ALA A 275 -26.88 -4.56 -52.66
N ALA A 276 -26.37 -3.50 -53.32
CA ALA A 276 -25.18 -2.77 -52.88
C ALA A 276 -25.36 -2.08 -51.51
N ASP A 277 -26.61 -1.73 -51.14
CA ASP A 277 -26.92 -1.08 -49.87
C ASP A 277 -26.97 -2.06 -48.70
N LEU A 278 -26.79 -3.36 -48.93
CA LEU A 278 -26.60 -4.35 -47.87
C LEU A 278 -25.17 -4.37 -47.30
N LEU A 279 -24.16 -4.04 -48.13
CA LEU A 279 -22.75 -4.00 -47.74
C LEU A 279 -22.44 -3.19 -46.46
N PRO A 280 -22.97 -1.97 -46.26
CA PRO A 280 -22.66 -1.19 -45.05
C PRO A 280 -23.12 -1.91 -43.79
N PHE A 281 -24.24 -2.62 -43.81
CA PHE A 281 -24.74 -3.37 -42.65
C PHE A 281 -23.89 -4.61 -42.34
N LEU A 282 -23.33 -5.27 -43.36
CA LEU A 282 -22.44 -6.41 -43.19
C LEU A 282 -21.08 -6.00 -42.62
N LEU A 283 -20.59 -4.81 -42.96
CA LEU A 283 -19.29 -4.30 -42.53
C LEU A 283 -19.36 -3.55 -41.20
N LEU A 284 -20.28 -2.59 -41.08
CA LEU A 284 -20.40 -1.71 -39.92
C LEU A 284 -21.31 -2.28 -38.83
N GLY A 285 -22.25 -3.16 -39.18
CA GLY A 285 -23.16 -3.80 -38.22
C GLY A 285 -22.44 -4.65 -37.18
N LEU A 286 -21.30 -5.26 -37.56
CA LEU A 286 -20.42 -6.00 -36.66
C LEU A 286 -19.85 -5.12 -35.53
N GLY A 287 -19.62 -3.83 -35.80
CA GLY A 287 -19.11 -2.90 -34.79
C GLY A 287 -20.14 -2.49 -33.74
N LEU A 288 -21.45 -2.72 -33.98
CA LEU A 288 -22.52 -2.30 -33.07
C LEU A 288 -22.60 -3.13 -31.78
N THR A 289 -21.94 -4.29 -31.73
CA THR A 289 -21.90 -5.16 -30.55
C THR A 289 -20.81 -4.78 -29.55
N ALA A 290 -19.79 -4.04 -29.98
CA ALA A 290 -18.64 -3.62 -29.16
C ALA A 290 -18.98 -2.85 -27.85
N PRO A 291 -19.98 -1.93 -27.79
CA PRO A 291 -20.31 -1.25 -26.53
C PRO A 291 -20.74 -2.21 -25.42
N VAL A 292 -21.40 -3.32 -25.77
CA VAL A 292 -21.92 -4.29 -24.82
C VAL A 292 -20.76 -5.04 -24.13
N GLU A 293 -19.71 -5.38 -24.89
CA GLU A 293 -18.50 -6.01 -24.36
C GLU A 293 -17.68 -5.04 -23.51
N ALA A 294 -17.54 -3.78 -23.95
CA ALA A 294 -16.77 -2.76 -23.25
C ALA A 294 -17.35 -2.38 -21.87
N LEU A 295 -18.67 -2.40 -21.72
CA LEU A 295 -19.34 -2.17 -20.43
C LEU A 295 -18.99 -3.23 -19.38
N GLY A 296 -18.61 -4.45 -19.79
CA GLY A 296 -18.18 -5.52 -18.89
C GLY A 296 -16.74 -5.34 -18.39
N HIS A 297 -15.79 -5.17 -19.30
CA HIS A 297 -14.36 -5.19 -18.97
C HIS A 297 -13.79 -3.83 -18.53
N GLY A 298 -14.25 -2.72 -19.13
CA GLY A 298 -13.71 -1.38 -18.83
C GLY A 298 -14.07 -0.85 -17.43
N PHE A 299 -15.06 -1.45 -16.78
CA PHE A 299 -15.52 -1.03 -15.45
C PHE A 299 -14.56 -1.48 -14.33
N ASP A 300 -13.92 -2.63 -14.49
CA ASP A 300 -13.00 -3.19 -13.49
C ASP A 300 -11.70 -2.39 -13.39
N ASP A 301 -11.11 -2.04 -14.54
CA ASP A 301 -9.89 -1.21 -14.59
C ASP A 301 -10.13 0.20 -14.02
N MET A 302 -11.28 0.79 -14.34
CA MET A 302 -11.72 2.06 -13.75
C MET A 302 -11.84 1.95 -12.21
N GLN A 303 -12.45 0.87 -11.70
CA GLN A 303 -12.56 0.66 -10.26
C GLN A 303 -11.21 0.41 -9.59
N ALA A 304 -10.32 -0.35 -10.23
CA ALA A 304 -8.97 -0.59 -9.74
C ALA A 304 -8.18 0.72 -9.65
N ALA A 305 -8.20 1.53 -10.72
CA ALA A 305 -7.57 2.85 -10.75
C ALA A 305 -8.14 3.79 -9.67
N ARG A 306 -9.48 3.82 -9.49
CA ARG A 306 -10.13 4.62 -8.43
C ARG A 306 -9.66 4.21 -7.03
N ARG A 307 -9.59 2.91 -6.74
CA ARG A 307 -9.11 2.40 -5.44
C ARG A 307 -7.64 2.75 -5.21
N ALA A 308 -6.81 2.62 -6.24
CA ALA A 308 -5.40 2.97 -6.18
C ALA A 308 -5.18 4.47 -5.93
N VAL A 309 -5.87 5.33 -6.69
CA VAL A 309 -5.85 6.79 -6.51
C VAL A 309 -6.36 7.19 -5.13
N GLY A 310 -7.37 6.49 -4.60
CA GLY A 310 -7.85 6.68 -3.22
C GLY A 310 -6.74 6.47 -2.20
N ARG A 311 -6.02 5.33 -2.26
CA ARG A 311 -4.89 5.05 -1.35
C ARG A 311 -3.74 6.04 -1.50
N ILE A 312 -3.39 6.42 -2.74
CA ILE A 312 -2.37 7.45 -3.00
C ILE A 312 -2.77 8.77 -2.33
N ARG A 313 -4.03 9.19 -2.49
CA ARG A 313 -4.56 10.40 -1.86
C ARG A 313 -4.49 10.32 -0.34
N ASP A 314 -4.86 9.19 0.25
CA ASP A 314 -4.87 9.04 1.71
C ASP A 314 -3.46 9.21 2.30
N VAL A 315 -2.41 8.76 1.59
CA VAL A 315 -1.00 9.04 1.98
C VAL A 315 -0.63 10.50 1.74
N LEU A 316 -1.02 11.08 0.61
CA LEU A 316 -0.72 12.49 0.28
C LEU A 316 -1.46 13.50 1.16
N ALA A 317 -2.58 13.11 1.75
CA ALA A 317 -3.40 13.95 2.62
C ALA A 317 -2.92 13.94 4.09
N GLU A 318 -1.97 13.08 4.44
CA GLU A 318 -1.44 13.02 5.79
C GLU A 318 -0.65 14.28 6.10
N GLU A 319 -1.02 15.00 7.16
CA GLU A 319 -0.37 16.25 7.53
C GLU A 319 0.90 16.00 8.36
N PRO A 320 2.03 16.67 8.05
CA PRO A 320 3.19 16.71 8.93
C PRO A 320 2.84 17.28 10.31
N LEU A 321 3.63 16.95 11.33
CA LEU A 321 3.49 17.64 12.62
C LEU A 321 3.83 19.13 12.45
N PRO A 322 3.08 20.04 13.11
CA PRO A 322 3.35 21.47 13.02
C PRO A 322 4.76 21.83 13.49
N GLU A 323 5.49 22.55 12.65
CA GLU A 323 6.78 23.17 13.02
C GLU A 323 6.55 24.59 13.57
N PRO A 324 7.21 24.98 14.67
CA PRO A 324 7.11 26.33 15.20
C PRO A 324 7.78 27.34 14.25
N ALA A 325 7.09 28.44 13.94
CA ALA A 325 7.64 29.51 13.10
C ALA A 325 8.88 30.17 13.72
N HIS A 326 8.92 30.22 15.05
CA HIS A 326 10.06 30.72 15.83
C HIS A 326 10.47 29.67 16.86
N PRO A 327 11.37 28.73 16.49
CA PRO A 327 11.82 27.67 17.38
C PRO A 327 12.49 28.23 18.64
N VAL A 328 12.15 27.67 19.80
CA VAL A 328 12.75 28.00 21.08
C VAL A 328 13.74 26.91 21.48
N ALA A 329 14.97 27.30 21.81
CA ALA A 329 15.98 26.36 22.30
C ALA A 329 15.74 26.03 23.78
N PRO A 330 15.62 24.74 24.16
CA PRO A 330 15.40 24.35 25.55
C PRO A 330 16.65 24.54 26.40
N ARG A 331 16.46 24.84 27.69
CA ARG A 331 17.55 25.04 28.67
C ARG A 331 17.64 23.84 29.62
N GLY A 332 18.77 23.13 29.56
CA GLY A 332 18.91 21.85 30.26
C GLY A 332 18.14 20.73 29.57
N HIS A 333 17.98 19.62 30.28
CA HIS A 333 17.45 18.36 29.72
C HIS A 333 16.45 17.65 30.65
N ARG A 334 15.88 18.39 31.60
CA ARG A 334 14.76 17.92 32.42
C ARG A 334 13.52 17.74 31.55
N VAL A 335 12.89 16.58 31.62
CA VAL A 335 11.66 16.28 30.86
C VAL A 335 10.48 16.24 31.80
N GLU A 336 9.40 16.93 31.43
CA GLU A 336 8.15 16.91 32.20
C GLU A 336 6.95 16.63 31.30
N LEU A 337 6.11 15.71 31.75
CA LEU A 337 4.78 15.45 31.23
C LEU A 337 3.79 16.02 32.24
N ARG A 338 2.90 16.91 31.80
CA ARG A 338 1.89 17.55 32.66
C ARG A 338 0.49 17.32 32.09
N GLY A 339 -0.32 16.56 32.82
CA GLY A 339 -1.70 16.22 32.47
C GLY A 339 -1.84 15.56 31.09
N VAL A 340 -0.84 14.79 30.65
CA VAL A 340 -0.77 14.29 29.28
C VAL A 340 -1.85 13.24 29.02
N ARG A 341 -2.72 13.50 28.04
CA ARG A 341 -3.70 12.54 27.51
C ARG A 341 -3.44 12.31 26.04
N PHE A 342 -3.51 11.07 25.61
CA PHE A 342 -3.26 10.73 24.22
C PHE A 342 -4.02 9.47 23.79
N GLY A 343 -4.53 9.49 22.57
CA GLY A 343 -5.12 8.34 21.89
C GLY A 343 -4.77 8.39 20.40
N TYR A 344 -4.60 7.21 19.79
CA TYR A 344 -4.28 7.11 18.35
C TYR A 344 -5.48 7.41 17.45
N ASP A 345 -6.70 7.22 17.98
CA ASP A 345 -7.97 7.46 17.32
C ASP A 345 -8.85 8.32 18.23
N ALA A 346 -9.72 9.13 17.61
CA ALA A 346 -10.67 9.96 18.35
C ALA A 346 -11.55 9.08 19.27
N GLY A 347 -11.64 9.46 20.55
CA GLY A 347 -12.48 8.77 21.54
C GLY A 347 -11.85 7.56 22.23
N ARG A 348 -10.62 7.16 21.88
CA ARG A 348 -9.92 6.04 22.55
C ARG A 348 -8.60 6.47 23.17
N GLU A 349 -8.66 6.93 24.43
CA GLU A 349 -7.46 7.31 25.19
C GLU A 349 -6.63 6.08 25.60
N VAL A 350 -5.35 6.12 25.21
CA VAL A 350 -4.30 5.17 25.63
C VAL A 350 -3.57 5.70 26.86
N LEU A 351 -3.32 7.02 26.93
CA LEU A 351 -2.78 7.71 28.11
C LEU A 351 -3.83 8.65 28.68
N ARG A 352 -4.04 8.62 30.00
CA ARG A 352 -5.22 9.19 30.67
C ARG A 352 -4.85 10.19 31.77
N GLY A 353 -3.98 11.14 31.48
CA GLY A 353 -3.55 12.18 32.42
C GLY A 353 -2.26 11.78 33.12
N ILE A 354 -1.18 11.71 32.36
CA ILE A 354 0.15 11.38 32.86
C ILE A 354 0.84 12.64 33.38
N ASP A 355 1.21 12.60 34.66
CA ASP A 355 2.08 13.57 35.31
C ASP A 355 3.39 12.87 35.69
N LEU A 356 4.46 13.17 34.96
CA LEU A 356 5.76 12.52 35.13
C LEU A 356 6.89 13.52 34.95
N VAL A 357 7.90 13.42 35.80
CA VAL A 357 9.10 14.24 35.72
C VAL A 357 10.29 13.33 35.67
N LEU A 358 11.13 13.49 34.64
CA LEU A 358 12.42 12.82 34.50
C LEU A 358 13.51 13.83 34.86
N GLU A 359 14.20 13.56 35.96
CA GLU A 359 15.23 14.47 36.45
C GLU A 359 16.54 14.31 35.66
N PRO A 360 17.27 15.41 35.42
CA PRO A 360 18.62 15.39 34.84
C PRO A 360 19.54 14.35 35.49
N GLY A 361 20.33 13.64 34.68
CA GLY A 361 21.29 12.64 35.16
C GLY A 361 20.71 11.34 35.75
N THR A 362 19.38 11.20 35.80
CA THR A 362 18.71 10.01 36.37
C THR A 362 18.28 9.00 35.31
N PHE A 363 18.23 7.75 35.75
CA PHE A 363 17.74 6.60 34.99
C PHE A 363 16.35 6.18 35.49
N THR A 364 15.35 6.35 34.63
CA THR A 364 13.96 5.98 34.90
C THR A 364 13.53 4.74 34.11
N ALA A 365 13.03 3.72 34.81
CA ALA A 365 12.45 2.53 34.20
C ALA A 365 10.92 2.59 34.19
N VAL A 366 10.30 2.35 33.04
CA VAL A 366 8.84 2.23 32.88
C VAL A 366 8.48 0.76 32.78
N VAL A 367 7.62 0.30 33.69
CA VAL A 367 7.18 -1.10 33.80
C VAL A 367 5.66 -1.20 33.84
N GLY A 368 5.11 -2.36 33.55
CA GLY A 368 3.66 -2.59 33.59
C GLY A 368 3.19 -3.62 32.56
N PRO A 369 1.93 -4.05 32.62
CA PRO A 369 1.40 -5.07 31.72
C PRO A 369 1.43 -4.62 30.25
N SER A 370 1.43 -5.59 29.33
CA SER A 370 1.31 -5.31 27.90
C SER A 370 0.02 -4.53 27.61
N GLY A 371 0.10 -3.53 26.73
CA GLY A 371 -1.04 -2.65 26.42
C GLY A 371 -1.33 -1.55 27.43
N SER A 372 -0.52 -1.37 28.49
CA SER A 372 -0.73 -0.28 29.47
C SER A 372 -0.39 1.12 28.97
N GLY A 373 0.21 1.25 27.78
CA GLY A 373 0.58 2.53 27.16
C GLY A 373 2.07 2.89 27.23
N LYS A 374 2.96 1.96 27.64
CA LYS A 374 4.41 2.22 27.81
C LYS A 374 5.08 2.74 26.53
N SER A 375 4.96 2.00 25.42
CA SER A 375 5.54 2.41 24.13
C SER A 375 4.96 3.74 23.65
N THR A 376 3.66 3.98 23.89
CA THR A 376 3.02 5.26 23.58
C THR A 376 3.61 6.40 24.41
N LEU A 377 3.83 6.21 25.71
CA LEU A 377 4.44 7.20 26.60
C LEU A 377 5.84 7.60 26.10
N VAL A 378 6.69 6.62 25.77
CA VAL A 378 8.05 6.92 25.32
C VAL A 378 8.11 7.55 23.94
N GLN A 379 7.16 7.24 23.05
CA GLN A 379 7.07 7.82 21.70
C GLN A 379 6.68 9.30 21.71
N LEU A 380 6.10 9.81 22.81
CA LEU A 380 5.80 11.24 22.95
C LEU A 380 7.05 12.09 23.24
N LEU A 381 8.10 11.51 23.82
CA LEU A 381 9.34 12.24 24.15
C LEU A 381 10.11 12.74 22.91
N PRO A 382 10.33 11.93 21.86
CA PRO A 382 10.89 12.42 20.61
C PRO A 382 9.83 13.10 19.72
N ARG A 383 8.62 13.38 20.27
CA ARG A 383 7.49 13.99 19.55
C ARG A 383 7.12 13.23 18.27
N PHE A 384 7.04 11.89 18.33
CA PHE A 384 6.48 11.12 17.22
C PHE A 384 4.97 11.35 17.06
N PHE A 385 4.33 11.82 18.14
CA PHE A 385 2.98 12.34 18.17
C PHE A 385 2.92 13.54 19.13
N ASP A 386 1.98 14.45 18.88
CA ASP A 386 1.60 15.46 19.86
C ASP A 386 0.52 14.90 20.80
N PRO A 387 0.57 15.20 22.11
CA PRO A 387 -0.46 14.78 23.05
C PRO A 387 -1.80 15.44 22.70
N THR A 388 -2.92 14.71 22.87
CA THR A 388 -4.27 15.24 22.64
C THR A 388 -4.63 16.33 23.66
N HIS A 389 -4.22 16.14 24.92
CA HIS A 389 -4.30 17.16 25.97
C HIS A 389 -3.05 17.15 26.84
N GLY A 390 -2.80 18.27 27.53
CA GLY A 390 -1.61 18.46 28.34
C GLY A 390 -0.40 18.89 27.50
N ARG A 391 0.80 18.73 28.06
CA ARG A 391 2.05 19.06 27.36
C ARG A 391 3.21 18.19 27.83
N VAL A 392 4.15 18.00 26.93
CA VAL A 392 5.49 17.47 27.22
C VAL A 392 6.47 18.62 27.05
N THR A 393 7.34 18.83 28.02
CA THR A 393 8.34 19.91 27.99
C THR A 393 9.75 19.35 28.17
N LEU A 394 10.72 19.91 27.46
CA LEU A 394 12.14 19.66 27.61
C LEU A 394 12.82 20.95 28.05
N GLY A 395 13.53 20.94 29.18
CA GLY A 395 14.22 22.13 29.67
C GLY A 395 13.30 23.34 29.89
N GLY A 396 12.04 23.07 30.26
CA GLY A 396 10.99 24.08 30.46
C GLY A 396 10.24 24.55 29.20
N VAL A 397 10.65 24.12 28.01
CA VAL A 397 10.03 24.49 26.72
C VAL A 397 9.13 23.36 26.23
N ASP A 398 7.92 23.68 25.75
CA ASP A 398 7.01 22.68 25.16
C ASP A 398 7.63 22.07 23.90
N LEU A 399 7.53 20.75 23.72
CA LEU A 399 8.09 20.08 22.54
C LEU A 399 7.54 20.65 21.21
N ARG A 400 6.34 21.22 21.23
CA ARG A 400 5.71 21.88 20.07
C ARG A 400 6.37 23.20 19.67
N GLU A 401 7.10 23.82 20.60
CA GLU A 401 7.82 25.08 20.38
C GLU A 401 9.30 24.86 20.00
N ILE A 402 9.78 23.61 20.07
CA ILE A 402 11.13 23.22 19.66
C ILE A 402 11.08 22.74 18.20
N GLY A 403 11.98 23.25 17.35
CA GLY A 403 12.09 22.77 15.97
C GLY A 403 12.57 21.31 15.92
N SER A 404 12.00 20.48 15.05
CA SER A 404 12.26 19.02 15.04
C SER A 404 13.74 18.64 14.97
N ARG A 405 14.53 19.34 14.15
CA ARG A 405 15.97 19.08 14.01
C ARG A 405 16.72 19.27 15.34
N GLU A 406 16.35 20.27 16.13
CA GLU A 406 16.94 20.51 17.44
C GLU A 406 16.42 19.50 18.46
N LEU A 407 15.14 19.15 18.40
CA LEU A 407 14.56 18.13 19.26
C LEU A 407 15.27 16.77 19.07
N TYR A 408 15.49 16.33 17.83
CA TYR A 408 16.16 15.07 17.54
C TYR A 408 17.67 15.08 17.85
N ARG A 409 18.29 16.25 17.98
CA ARG A 409 19.66 16.37 18.55
C ARG A 409 19.66 16.23 20.06
N ARG A 410 18.56 16.57 20.72
CA ARG A 410 18.45 16.54 22.19
C ARG A 410 17.85 15.26 22.74
N VAL A 411 17.07 14.55 21.93
CA VAL A 411 16.40 13.30 22.29
C VAL A 411 16.81 12.21 21.32
N SER A 412 17.63 11.27 21.79
CA SER A 412 18.00 10.07 21.05
C SER A 412 17.04 8.93 21.39
N PHE A 413 16.67 8.13 20.40
CA PHE A 413 15.67 7.07 20.54
C PHE A 413 16.18 5.75 19.95
N VAL A 414 16.03 4.66 20.71
CA VAL A 414 16.30 3.29 20.26
C VAL A 414 14.97 2.55 20.13
N PHE A 415 14.62 2.16 18.90
CA PHE A 415 13.41 1.40 18.61
C PHE A 415 13.55 -0.07 19.07
N GLN A 416 12.42 -0.66 19.47
CA GLN A 416 12.29 -2.09 19.73
C GLN A 416 12.65 -2.92 18.47
N ASP A 417 12.03 -2.57 17.34
CA ASP A 417 12.31 -3.17 16.04
C ASP A 417 13.41 -2.39 15.30
N VAL A 418 14.66 -2.84 15.44
CA VAL A 418 15.78 -2.19 14.76
C VAL A 418 15.74 -2.43 13.25
N ARG A 419 15.87 -1.33 12.50
CA ARG A 419 16.07 -1.32 11.05
C ARG A 419 17.43 -0.72 10.73
N LEU A 420 18.22 -1.46 9.96
CA LEU A 420 19.50 -1.04 9.44
C LEU A 420 19.35 -0.72 7.96
N LEU A 421 20.06 0.31 7.49
CA LEU A 421 20.07 0.69 6.09
C LEU A 421 21.03 -0.23 5.33
N ARG A 422 20.76 -0.41 4.03
CA ARG A 422 21.70 -1.05 3.09
C ARG A 422 22.85 -0.06 2.81
N ALA A 423 23.77 0.00 3.77
CA ALA A 423 24.94 0.87 3.82
C ALA A 423 26.02 0.19 4.64
N SER A 424 27.21 0.80 4.72
CA SER A 424 28.29 0.26 5.56
C SER A 424 27.88 0.22 7.04
N VAL A 425 28.60 -0.57 7.84
CA VAL A 425 28.40 -0.58 9.30
C VAL A 425 28.72 0.80 9.88
N ALA A 426 29.80 1.45 9.42
CA ALA A 426 30.15 2.81 9.82
C ALA A 426 29.01 3.79 9.54
N ASP A 427 28.46 3.79 8.33
CA ASP A 427 27.35 4.68 7.95
C ASP A 427 26.10 4.42 8.79
N ASN A 428 25.83 3.15 9.11
CA ASN A 428 24.69 2.78 9.96
C ASN A 428 24.82 3.31 11.39
N ILE A 429 26.04 3.39 11.94
CA ILE A 429 26.32 3.98 13.25
C ILE A 429 26.28 5.51 13.14
N ALA A 430 26.88 6.08 12.10
CA ALA A 430 26.99 7.52 11.86
C ALA A 430 25.71 8.21 11.34
N LEU A 431 24.55 7.52 11.26
CA LEU A 431 23.32 8.11 10.71
C LEU A 431 22.88 9.41 11.41
N SER A 432 23.11 9.51 12.73
CA SER A 432 22.80 10.71 13.52
C SER A 432 23.83 11.82 13.35
N VAL A 433 25.05 11.47 12.92
CA VAL A 433 26.20 12.37 12.75
C VAL A 433 26.95 11.98 11.46
N PRO A 434 26.44 12.35 10.26
CA PRO A 434 26.95 11.82 8.97
C PRO A 434 28.41 12.14 8.64
N HIS A 435 29.03 13.03 9.41
CA HIS A 435 30.44 13.42 9.30
C HIS A 435 31.20 13.12 10.59
N ALA A 436 30.76 12.10 11.34
CA ALA A 436 31.46 11.63 12.53
C ALA A 436 32.89 11.20 12.17
N ASP A 437 33.82 11.50 13.07
CA ASP A 437 35.18 11.00 12.94
C ASP A 437 35.16 9.46 13.04
N PRO A 438 35.94 8.72 12.22
CA PRO A 438 36.05 7.27 12.33
C PRO A 438 36.35 6.79 13.76
N ASP A 439 37.15 7.54 14.52
CA ASP A 439 37.49 7.18 15.90
C ASP A 439 36.26 7.30 16.83
N ASP A 440 35.39 8.28 16.61
CA ASP A 440 34.13 8.41 17.35
C ASP A 440 33.18 7.24 17.04
N VAL A 441 33.11 6.83 15.77
CA VAL A 441 32.33 5.66 15.35
C VAL A 441 32.84 4.40 16.05
N VAL A 442 34.17 4.23 16.12
CA VAL A 442 34.80 3.11 16.84
C VAL A 442 34.53 3.20 18.34
N GLY A 443 34.63 4.39 18.93
CA GLY A 443 34.33 4.64 20.35
C GLY A 443 32.90 4.26 20.70
N ALA A 444 31.93 4.69 19.90
CA ALA A 444 30.52 4.35 20.06
C ALA A 444 30.27 2.84 19.92
N ALA A 445 30.91 2.18 18.94
CA ALA A 445 30.82 0.73 18.77
C ALA A 445 31.44 -0.06 19.94
N ARG A 446 32.52 0.43 20.54
CA ARG A 446 33.11 -0.16 21.76
C ARG A 446 32.19 0.03 22.95
N ALA A 447 31.63 1.23 23.14
CA ALA A 447 30.68 1.53 24.21
C ALA A 447 29.42 0.67 24.10
N ALA A 448 28.94 0.40 22.88
CA ALA A 448 27.83 -0.51 22.62
C ALA A 448 28.23 -2.01 22.57
N ASN A 449 29.51 -2.35 22.80
CA ASN A 449 30.05 -3.71 22.81
C ASN A 449 29.76 -4.51 21.52
N ILE A 450 29.95 -3.87 20.36
CA ILE A 450 29.80 -4.51 19.04
C ILE A 450 31.08 -4.44 18.20
N HIS A 451 32.07 -3.65 18.62
CA HIS A 451 33.34 -3.45 17.91
C HIS A 451 34.01 -4.75 17.44
N ASP A 452 34.26 -5.70 18.35
CA ASP A 452 34.99 -6.93 18.01
C ASP A 452 34.23 -7.74 16.96
N ARG A 453 32.89 -7.79 17.09
CA ARG A 453 32.03 -8.45 16.12
C ARG A 453 32.03 -7.76 14.76
N ILE A 454 32.15 -6.43 14.72
CA ILE A 454 32.29 -5.69 13.47
C ILE A 454 33.59 -6.07 12.77
N LEU A 455 34.70 -6.21 13.51
CA LEU A 455 36.00 -6.61 12.94
C LEU A 455 36.01 -8.02 12.34
N GLU A 456 35.12 -8.91 12.81
CA GLU A 456 34.94 -10.25 12.25
C GLU A 456 34.14 -10.25 10.92
N LEU A 457 33.53 -9.12 10.54
CA LEU A 457 32.84 -9.01 9.25
C LEU A 457 33.85 -8.94 8.09
N PRO A 458 33.45 -9.34 6.87
CA PRO A 458 34.38 -9.45 5.72
C PRO A 458 35.22 -8.21 5.44
N ARG A 459 34.67 -7.01 5.69
CA ARG A 459 35.34 -5.72 5.48
C ARG A 459 35.31 -4.83 6.73
N GLY A 460 35.16 -5.41 7.92
CA GLY A 460 35.07 -4.62 9.14
C GLY A 460 33.92 -3.61 9.09
N TYR A 461 34.23 -2.35 9.42
CA TYR A 461 33.29 -1.23 9.39
C TYR A 461 32.74 -0.88 8.00
N ASP A 462 33.45 -1.24 6.93
CA ASP A 462 33.05 -0.98 5.53
C ASP A 462 32.13 -2.08 4.96
N THR A 463 31.81 -3.09 5.76
CA THR A 463 30.89 -4.17 5.36
C THR A 463 29.51 -3.59 5.08
N VAL A 464 28.97 -3.83 3.88
CA VAL A 464 27.64 -3.37 3.51
C VAL A 464 26.59 -4.34 4.01
N LEU A 465 25.77 -3.87 4.95
CA LEU A 465 24.74 -4.68 5.58
C LEU A 465 23.59 -4.98 4.61
N GLY A 466 23.12 -6.23 4.63
CA GLY A 466 22.04 -6.74 3.78
C GLY A 466 22.53 -7.47 2.52
N ASP A 467 23.66 -7.05 1.96
CA ASP A 467 24.26 -7.65 0.76
C ASP A 467 25.42 -8.60 1.13
N GLU A 468 26.33 -8.14 2.00
CA GLU A 468 27.55 -8.89 2.36
C GLU A 468 27.43 -9.62 3.69
N ALA A 469 26.64 -9.08 4.62
CA ALA A 469 26.42 -9.68 5.92
C ALA A 469 25.00 -9.42 6.41
N ARG A 470 24.46 -10.39 7.16
CA ARG A 470 23.24 -10.23 7.95
C ARG A 470 23.62 -10.32 9.42
N LEU A 471 23.12 -9.37 10.19
CA LEU A 471 23.27 -9.35 11.65
C LEU A 471 22.10 -10.08 12.30
N SER A 472 22.37 -10.77 13.40
CA SER A 472 21.35 -11.24 14.34
C SER A 472 20.60 -10.05 14.95
N GLY A 473 19.43 -10.33 15.55
CA GLY A 473 18.62 -9.30 16.21
C GLY A 473 19.39 -8.53 17.29
N GLY A 474 20.16 -9.25 18.13
CA GLY A 474 20.98 -8.64 19.18
C GLY A 474 22.14 -7.80 18.65
N GLU A 475 22.79 -8.22 17.57
CA GLU A 475 23.84 -7.42 16.91
C GLU A 475 23.27 -6.14 16.30
N ALA A 476 22.13 -6.24 15.60
CA ALA A 476 21.45 -5.08 15.06
C ALA A 476 21.06 -4.09 16.17
N GLN A 477 20.59 -4.60 17.31
CA GLN A 477 20.27 -3.80 18.49
C GLN A 477 21.48 -3.04 19.03
N ARG A 478 22.65 -3.68 19.11
CA ARG A 478 23.89 -2.99 19.51
C ARG A 478 24.36 -1.94 18.51
N ILE A 479 24.17 -2.15 17.20
CA ILE A 479 24.41 -1.10 16.20
C ILE A 479 23.48 0.10 16.41
N SER A 480 22.20 -0.14 16.70
CA SER A 480 21.25 0.95 17.03
C SER A 480 21.62 1.68 18.32
N LEU A 481 22.15 0.96 19.31
CA LEU A 481 22.67 1.57 20.53
C LEU A 481 23.92 2.42 20.24
N ALA A 482 24.87 1.92 19.44
CA ALA A 482 26.04 2.68 19.03
C ALA A 482 25.63 3.99 18.33
N ARG A 483 24.64 3.95 17.43
CA ARG A 483 24.05 5.14 16.80
C ARG A 483 23.51 6.15 17.82
N ALA A 484 22.81 5.65 18.84
CA ALA A 484 22.23 6.48 19.88
C ALA A 484 23.29 7.11 20.81
N LEU A 485 24.36 6.38 21.09
CA LEU A 485 25.50 6.86 21.88
C LEU A 485 26.33 7.89 21.09
N LEU A 486 26.60 7.63 19.80
CA LEU A 486 27.31 8.57 18.92
C LEU A 486 26.56 9.89 18.74
N ALA A 487 25.22 9.86 18.75
CA ALA A 487 24.41 11.07 18.69
C ALA A 487 24.62 12.01 19.90
N ASP A 488 25.14 11.47 21.01
CA ASP A 488 25.44 12.17 22.26
C ASP A 488 24.31 13.06 22.80
N ALA A 489 23.06 12.62 22.61
CA ALA A 489 21.91 13.38 23.06
C ALA A 489 21.77 13.33 24.60
N PRO A 490 21.43 14.47 25.27
CA PRO A 490 21.25 14.56 26.72
C PRO A 490 20.02 13.81 27.24
N VAL A 491 19.04 13.51 26.38
CA VAL A 491 17.92 12.62 26.71
C VAL A 491 18.03 11.37 25.84
N LEU A 492 18.06 10.20 26.48
CA LEU A 492 18.12 8.90 25.81
C LEU A 492 16.88 8.08 26.15
N VAL A 493 16.15 7.66 25.12
CA VAL A 493 14.93 6.87 25.26
C VAL A 493 15.15 5.50 24.61
N LEU A 494 14.90 4.43 25.37
CA LEU A 494 15.02 3.06 24.85
C LEU A 494 13.69 2.30 25.00
N ASP A 495 13.13 1.89 23.87
CA ASP A 495 11.95 1.01 23.81
C ASP A 495 12.44 -0.45 23.74
N GLU A 496 12.44 -1.12 24.90
CA GLU A 496 12.74 -2.55 25.03
C GLU A 496 14.11 -2.98 24.45
N ALA A 497 15.17 -2.24 24.79
CA ALA A 497 16.54 -2.45 24.27
C ALA A 497 17.22 -3.80 24.62
N THR A 498 16.50 -4.74 25.24
CA THR A 498 17.02 -6.07 25.66
C THR A 498 16.10 -7.24 25.26
N ALA A 499 15.05 -7.00 24.46
CA ALA A 499 14.05 -8.03 24.09
C ALA A 499 14.67 -9.28 23.43
N PHE A 500 15.72 -9.09 22.62
CA PHE A 500 16.36 -10.15 21.82
C PHE A 500 17.82 -10.41 22.21
N ALA A 501 18.26 -9.82 23.33
CA ALA A 501 19.62 -9.92 23.80
C ALA A 501 19.85 -11.25 24.55
N ASP A 502 20.88 -11.99 24.15
CA ASP A 502 21.48 -13.01 25.00
C ASP A 502 22.03 -12.36 26.30
N PRO A 503 22.25 -13.13 27.38
CA PRO A 503 22.69 -12.59 28.66
C PRO A 503 24.01 -11.79 28.61
N GLN A 504 24.89 -12.04 27.64
CA GLN A 504 26.13 -11.29 27.48
C GLN A 504 25.86 -9.93 26.83
N THR A 505 25.02 -9.91 25.78
CA THR A 505 24.53 -8.68 25.14
C THR A 505 23.80 -7.77 26.11
N GLU A 506 22.95 -8.33 26.97
CA GLU A 506 22.21 -7.56 27.97
C GLU A 506 23.14 -6.90 29.00
N ARG A 507 24.13 -7.64 29.51
CA ARG A 507 25.14 -7.08 30.42
C ARG A 507 25.90 -5.94 29.77
N ALA A 508 26.17 -6.03 28.48
CA ALA A 508 26.83 -4.97 27.73
C ALA A 508 25.96 -3.72 27.57
N VAL A 509 24.69 -3.87 27.17
CA VAL A 509 23.72 -2.75 27.11
C VAL A 509 23.60 -2.08 28.47
N ARG A 510 23.48 -2.88 29.55
CA ARG A 510 23.40 -2.36 30.92
C ARG A 510 24.66 -1.60 31.34
N ARG A 511 25.86 -2.11 31.02
CA ARG A 511 27.11 -1.39 31.27
C ARG A 511 27.18 -0.08 30.50
N ALA A 512 26.76 -0.09 29.22
CA ALA A 512 26.70 1.10 28.40
C ALA A 512 25.77 2.16 29.02
N LEU A 513 24.56 1.75 29.45
CA LEU A 513 23.59 2.63 30.11
C LEU A 513 24.08 3.12 31.48
N ALA A 514 24.71 2.26 32.27
CA ALA A 514 25.28 2.62 33.56
C ALA A 514 26.41 3.65 33.41
N ALA A 515 27.22 3.55 32.34
CA ALA A 515 28.26 4.51 32.02
C ALA A 515 27.72 5.88 31.56
N GLN A 516 26.43 5.99 31.22
CA GLN A 516 25.77 7.27 30.89
C GLN A 516 25.11 7.96 32.10
N ARG A 517 25.18 7.35 33.30
CA ARG A 517 24.57 7.94 34.51
C ARG A 517 25.25 9.25 34.88
N GLY A 518 24.48 10.20 35.39
CA GLY A 518 24.96 11.53 35.78
C GLY A 518 25.03 12.53 34.62
N ASP A 519 25.33 12.06 33.41
CA ASP A 519 25.49 12.93 32.23
C ASP A 519 24.20 13.06 31.40
N ARG A 520 23.29 12.08 31.48
CA ARG A 520 22.06 12.02 30.66
C ARG A 520 20.81 11.71 31.46
N THR A 521 19.67 12.19 30.96
CA THR A 521 18.35 11.69 31.37
C THR A 521 18.00 10.47 30.54
N VAL A 522 17.83 9.32 31.20
CA VAL A 522 17.60 8.05 30.52
C VAL A 522 16.22 7.51 30.88
N LEU A 523 15.40 7.21 29.86
CA LEU A 523 14.09 6.56 30.02
C LEU A 523 14.09 5.22 29.29
N VAL A 524 13.76 4.14 30.00
CA VAL A 524 13.74 2.79 29.41
C VAL A 524 12.45 2.08 29.71
N ILE A 525 11.86 1.44 28.71
CA ILE A 525 10.85 0.41 28.92
C ILE A 525 11.57 -0.88 29.27
N ALA A 526 11.43 -1.34 30.51
CA ALA A 526 12.15 -2.49 31.03
C ALA A 526 11.20 -3.65 31.31
N HIS A 527 11.59 -4.84 30.87
CA HIS A 527 10.90 -6.11 31.13
C HIS A 527 11.75 -7.09 31.96
N ARG A 528 13.00 -6.71 32.27
CA ARG A 528 13.96 -7.55 32.98
C ARG A 528 14.34 -6.95 34.32
N LEU A 529 14.37 -7.79 35.34
CA LEU A 529 14.56 -7.38 36.73
C LEU A 529 15.89 -6.66 36.95
N GLU A 530 16.93 -7.08 36.27
CA GLU A 530 18.29 -6.55 36.40
C GLU A 530 18.36 -5.10 35.91
N THR A 531 17.66 -4.79 34.82
CA THR A 531 17.57 -3.43 34.29
C THR A 531 16.70 -2.54 35.19
N ILE A 532 15.64 -3.12 35.79
CA ILE A 532 14.75 -2.41 36.72
C ILE A 532 15.45 -2.14 38.06
N ALA A 533 16.24 -3.11 38.56
CA ALA A 533 16.99 -3.02 39.82
C ALA A 533 17.93 -1.82 39.84
N ASP A 534 18.53 -1.56 38.69
CA ASP A 534 19.49 -0.49 38.49
C ASP A 534 18.79 0.89 38.39
N ALA A 535 17.46 0.97 38.27
CA ALA A 535 16.76 2.24 38.09
C ALA A 535 16.79 3.16 39.31
N ASP A 536 17.07 4.45 39.10
CA ASP A 536 16.95 5.48 40.14
C ASP A 536 15.48 5.76 40.44
N THR A 537 14.61 5.62 39.45
CA THR A 537 13.16 5.72 39.60
C THR A 537 12.45 4.68 38.74
N VAL A 538 11.45 4.02 39.29
CA VAL A 538 10.55 3.14 38.56
C VAL A 538 9.18 3.78 38.48
N VAL A 539 8.57 3.70 37.29
CA VAL A 539 7.20 4.14 37.01
C VAL A 539 6.39 2.93 36.57
N VAL A 540 5.39 2.55 37.35
CA VAL A 540 4.46 1.47 37.01
C VAL A 540 3.27 2.06 36.29
N LEU A 541 3.11 1.72 35.02
CA LEU A 541 2.01 2.15 34.17
C LEU A 541 0.95 1.05 34.07
N ASP A 542 -0.30 1.38 34.40
CA ASP A 542 -1.44 0.48 34.26
C ASP A 542 -2.67 1.21 33.70
N GLY A 543 -3.34 0.59 32.73
CA GLY A 543 -4.55 1.15 32.11
C GLY A 543 -4.41 2.58 31.58
N GLY A 544 -3.20 2.99 31.16
CA GLY A 544 -2.93 4.34 30.66
C GLY A 544 -2.67 5.40 31.73
N SER A 545 -2.48 5.01 32.99
CA SER A 545 -2.19 5.91 34.12
C SER A 545 -0.99 5.44 34.92
N ILE A 546 -0.32 6.35 35.63
CA ILE A 546 0.77 5.96 36.57
C ILE A 546 0.12 5.41 37.84
N ALA A 547 0.34 4.13 38.11
CA ALA A 547 -0.17 3.46 39.31
C ALA A 547 0.78 3.64 40.50
N GLU A 548 2.09 3.54 40.27
CA GLU A 548 3.11 3.66 41.31
C GLU A 548 4.36 4.36 40.76
N ARG A 549 5.06 5.07 41.64
CA ARG A 549 6.34 5.73 41.37
C ARG A 549 7.20 5.72 42.63
N GLY A 550 8.49 5.43 42.48
CA GLY A 550 9.47 5.45 43.58
C GLY A 550 10.76 4.72 43.20
N THR A 551 11.68 4.58 44.14
CA THR A 551 12.86 3.72 43.94
C THR A 551 12.46 2.24 43.95
N PRO A 552 13.21 1.34 43.30
CA PRO A 552 12.92 -0.10 43.34
C PRO A 552 12.74 -0.64 44.77
N ALA A 553 13.61 -0.22 45.70
CA ALA A 553 13.56 -0.64 47.09
C ALA A 553 12.28 -0.17 47.81
N GLU A 554 11.88 1.09 47.61
CA GLU A 554 10.63 1.64 48.17
C GLU A 554 9.40 0.92 47.64
N LEU A 555 9.34 0.68 46.34
CA LEU A 555 8.20 0.03 45.71
C LEU A 555 8.07 -1.44 46.10
N LEU A 556 9.20 -2.13 46.34
CA LEU A 556 9.19 -3.49 46.91
C LEU A 556 8.66 -3.50 48.34
N ALA A 557 9.07 -2.53 49.17
CA ALA A 557 8.62 -2.43 50.56
C ALA A 557 7.12 -2.12 50.68
N ARG A 558 6.53 -1.43 49.70
CA ARG A 558 5.09 -1.12 49.65
C ARG A 558 4.20 -2.33 49.31
N ASP A 559 4.80 -3.43 48.87
CA ASP A 559 4.11 -4.66 48.42
C ASP A 559 2.95 -4.42 47.42
N GLY A 560 3.12 -3.43 46.54
CA GLY A 560 2.15 -3.05 45.53
C GLY A 560 2.19 -3.89 44.25
N ARG A 561 1.70 -3.33 43.15
CA ARG A 561 1.75 -3.93 41.80
C ARG A 561 3.19 -4.11 41.33
N PHE A 562 4.08 -3.19 41.69
CA PHE A 562 5.51 -3.37 41.40
C PHE A 562 6.06 -4.65 42.04
N ALA A 563 5.80 -4.86 43.34
CA ALA A 563 6.27 -6.03 44.07
C ALA A 563 5.66 -7.33 43.54
N ALA A 564 4.38 -7.31 43.15
CA ALA A 564 3.74 -8.45 42.48
C ALA A 564 4.43 -8.78 41.15
N LEU A 565 4.67 -7.77 40.30
CA LEU A 565 5.35 -7.93 39.01
C LEU A 565 6.79 -8.42 39.20
N TRP A 566 7.48 -7.90 40.22
CA TRP A 566 8.82 -8.32 40.61
C TRP A 566 8.89 -9.79 41.02
N ARG A 567 7.95 -10.24 41.87
CA ARG A 567 7.85 -11.64 42.30
C ARG A 567 7.61 -12.57 41.12
N THR A 568 6.67 -12.25 40.24
CA THR A 568 6.38 -13.04 39.04
C THR A 568 7.62 -13.20 38.14
N HIS A 569 8.36 -12.13 37.88
CA HIS A 569 9.59 -12.22 37.11
C HIS A 569 10.68 -13.04 37.80
N ARG A 570 10.78 -12.98 39.14
CA ARG A 570 11.79 -13.74 39.90
C ARG A 570 11.51 -15.24 39.86
N SER A 571 10.23 -15.62 39.94
CA SER A 571 9.78 -17.01 39.78
C SER A 571 10.10 -17.53 38.37
N ALA A 572 9.82 -16.74 37.33
CA ALA A 572 10.12 -17.12 35.95
C ALA A 572 11.63 -17.25 35.67
N ALA A 573 12.47 -16.42 36.29
CA ALA A 573 13.92 -16.51 36.19
C ALA A 573 14.49 -17.73 36.95
N ALA A 574 13.90 -18.11 38.09
CA ALA A 574 14.29 -19.30 38.85
C ALA A 574 13.98 -20.60 38.10
N ASP A 575 12.77 -20.74 37.53
CA ASP A 575 12.35 -21.92 36.77
C ASP A 575 13.20 -22.13 35.49
N GLY A 576 13.66 -21.06 34.85
CA GLY A 576 14.54 -21.13 33.68
C GLY A 576 15.98 -21.60 34.00
N THR A 577 16.37 -21.62 35.27
CA THR A 577 17.70 -22.05 35.72
C THR A 577 17.67 -23.52 36.16
N GLU A 578 16.61 -23.99 36.83
CA GLU A 578 16.44 -25.39 37.23
C GLU A 578 16.22 -26.33 36.01
N GLY A 579 15.54 -25.86 34.96
CA GLY A 579 15.35 -26.64 33.72
C GLY A 579 16.63 -26.88 32.90
N ARG A 580 17.73 -26.13 33.17
CA ARG A 580 19.03 -26.29 32.49
C ARG A 580 19.95 -27.28 33.18
N ASP A 581 19.89 -27.39 34.51
CA ASP A 581 20.69 -28.37 35.25
C ASP A 581 20.12 -29.79 35.18
N ALA A 582 18.81 -29.95 34.97
CA ALA A 582 18.18 -31.26 34.78
C ALA A 582 18.51 -31.91 33.41
N GLY A 583 19.04 -31.16 32.44
CA GLY A 583 19.35 -31.64 31.09
C GLY A 583 20.78 -32.17 30.88
N LEU A 584 21.66 -32.08 31.89
CA LEU A 584 23.09 -32.42 31.75
C LEU A 584 23.52 -33.71 32.50
N GLN A 585 22.58 -34.48 33.07
CA GLN A 585 22.90 -35.71 33.83
C GLN A 585 22.45 -37.04 33.18
N GLY A 586 22.10 -37.07 31.89
CA GLY A 586 21.59 -38.29 31.27
C GLY A 586 22.16 -38.61 29.89
N ALA A 587 23.43 -39.04 29.81
CA ALA A 587 23.92 -39.91 28.74
C ALA A 587 25.37 -40.38 29.02
N GLU A 588 25.54 -41.48 29.76
CA GLU A 588 26.73 -42.33 29.58
C GLU A 588 26.44 -43.35 28.45
N PRO A 589 27.41 -43.62 27.56
CA PRO A 589 27.19 -44.46 26.38
C PRO A 589 27.32 -45.95 26.71
N ARG A 590 26.34 -46.74 26.27
CA ARG A 590 26.50 -48.16 25.94
C ARG A 590 26.02 -48.42 24.53
#